data_AF-A0AAV2WFK0-F1
#
_entry.id   AF-A0AAV2WFK0-F1
#
_cell.length_a   1.000
_cell.length_b   1.000
_cell.length_c   1.000
_cell.angle_alpha   90.00
_cell.angle_beta   90.00
_cell.angle_gamma   90.00
#
_symmetry.space_group_name_H-M   'P 1'
#
loop_
_entity.id
_entity.type
_entity.pdbx_description
1 polymer ?
#
loop_
_entity_poly.entity_id
_entity_poly.type
_entity_poly.pdbx_seq_one_letter_code
_entity_poly.pdbx_strand_id
1 'polypeptide(L)'
;MLVTACGNHGDSGPKPATRSMTAPQTEFTNWPPQVDQFRFHWSAAPSIDLGTGPSVALRAYVESYVLVQISGVETATYPGFDRATPANVGSPGNPDPLFQLVDVRPSPPTSNVEHEDNRRVAGYQPTHVLSLEPHGASYRATVCLGLYSVYRTVGDTQDRYVSALADPATGRAMYTGSGKAREGGVDVWVVELTNRGPQVAVESSAPDGPQIGTRPAPMGDVFGNWSITGRSSGVWGTIESTEDVVTPEIQKQCAAAMPDDAATREAMANGFHQKPPPHGDAIPGWPATVK
;
A
#
# COMPACT_ATOMS: atom_id res chain seq x y z
N MET A 1 -71.00 45.42 11.83
CA MET A 1 -70.33 44.83 13.01
C MET A 1 -68.88 44.50 12.67
N LEU A 2 -68.02 44.37 13.68
CA LEU A 2 -66.59 44.00 13.58
C LEU A 2 -66.31 42.87 14.58
N VAL A 3 -65.20 42.10 14.52
CA VAL A 3 -64.07 42.14 13.57
C VAL A 3 -64.15 40.88 12.66
N THR A 4 -63.18 40.05 12.24
CA THR A 4 -61.70 39.86 12.35
C THR A 4 -61.32 38.99 11.10
N ALA A 5 -60.09 38.77 10.63
CA ALA A 5 -58.72 39.12 11.03
C ALA A 5 -57.80 39.19 9.76
N CYS A 6 -56.54 39.62 9.91
CA CYS A 6 -55.62 39.86 8.79
C CYS A 6 -54.75 38.65 8.40
N GLY A 7 -54.28 38.62 7.15
CA GLY A 7 -53.18 37.79 6.67
C GLY A 7 -52.54 38.47 5.46
N ASN A 8 -51.27 38.91 5.58
CA ASN A 8 -50.74 39.98 4.73
C ASN A 8 -49.86 39.51 3.56
N HIS A 9 -49.64 40.44 2.62
CA HIS A 9 -48.74 40.38 1.45
C HIS A 9 -47.56 39.38 1.51
N GLY A 10 -47.37 38.66 0.41
CA GLY A 10 -46.10 37.98 0.12
C GLY A 10 -45.03 38.97 -0.39
N ASP A 11 -43.77 38.63 -0.18
CA ASP A 11 -42.60 39.41 -0.59
C ASP A 11 -41.59 38.53 -1.34
N SER A 12 -40.96 39.06 -2.38
CA SER A 12 -40.25 38.29 -3.42
C SER A 12 -38.73 38.32 -3.25
N GLY A 13 -38.26 37.85 -2.09
CA GLY A 13 -36.82 37.79 -1.79
C GLY A 13 -36.07 36.78 -2.68
N PRO A 14 -34.91 37.15 -3.29
CA PRO A 14 -34.09 36.21 -4.04
C PRO A 14 -33.49 35.15 -3.11
N LYS A 15 -33.85 33.89 -3.35
CA LYS A 15 -33.40 32.74 -2.56
C LYS A 15 -31.85 32.64 -2.60
N PRO A 16 -31.15 32.59 -1.45
CA PRO A 16 -29.70 32.40 -1.45
C PRO A 16 -29.32 31.12 -2.18
N ALA A 17 -28.47 31.23 -3.19
CA ALA A 17 -27.91 30.07 -3.87
C ALA A 17 -26.90 29.41 -2.92
N THR A 18 -27.30 28.31 -2.28
CA THR A 18 -26.39 27.45 -1.52
C THR A 18 -25.36 26.88 -2.48
N ARG A 19 -24.22 27.57 -2.64
CA ARG A 19 -23.02 26.97 -3.21
C ARG A 19 -22.60 25.85 -2.26
N SER A 20 -22.88 24.62 -2.66
CA SER A 20 -22.17 23.47 -2.13
C SER A 20 -20.68 23.69 -2.41
N MET A 21 -19.96 24.15 -1.39
CA MET A 21 -18.51 24.18 -1.41
C MET A 21 -18.02 22.74 -1.29
N THR A 22 -18.04 22.03 -2.42
CA THR A 22 -17.18 20.86 -2.61
C THR A 22 -15.76 21.36 -2.35
N ALA A 23 -15.20 21.00 -1.20
CA ALA A 23 -13.79 21.27 -0.92
C ALA A 23 -12.98 20.66 -2.07
N PRO A 24 -11.95 21.35 -2.60
CA PRO A 24 -11.12 20.77 -3.63
C PRO A 24 -10.57 19.44 -3.10
N GLN A 25 -10.87 18.35 -3.82
CA GLN A 25 -10.19 17.09 -3.63
C GLN A 25 -8.70 17.39 -3.81
N THR A 26 -7.90 17.29 -2.76
CA THR A 26 -6.47 17.58 -2.84
C THR A 26 -5.83 16.48 -3.67
N GLU A 27 -5.72 16.71 -4.97
CA GLU A 27 -5.20 15.76 -5.94
C GLU A 27 -3.80 15.31 -5.51
N PHE A 28 -3.69 14.02 -5.20
CA PHE A 28 -2.45 13.37 -4.85
C PHE A 28 -1.85 12.85 -6.15
N THR A 29 -0.83 13.52 -6.67
CA THR A 29 -0.26 13.28 -8.00
C THR A 29 -0.01 11.80 -8.32
N ASN A 30 0.35 11.02 -7.29
CA ASN A 30 0.77 9.62 -7.41
C ASN A 30 -0.21 8.66 -6.69
N TRP A 31 -1.49 9.07 -6.52
CA TRP A 31 -2.57 8.23 -6.00
C TRP A 31 -3.68 8.09 -7.06
N PRO A 32 -3.72 6.98 -7.82
CA PRO A 32 -4.70 6.80 -8.89
C PRO A 32 -6.15 6.77 -8.37
N PRO A 33 -7.14 7.34 -9.09
CA PRO A 33 -8.56 7.27 -8.69
C PRO A 33 -9.10 5.84 -8.49
N GLN A 34 -8.45 4.83 -9.09
CA GLN A 34 -8.71 3.41 -8.87
C GLN A 34 -8.58 3.01 -7.39
N VAL A 35 -7.74 3.69 -6.58
CA VAL A 35 -7.46 3.37 -5.17
C VAL A 35 -8.06 4.39 -4.17
N ASP A 36 -8.97 5.27 -4.60
CA ASP A 36 -9.59 6.29 -3.72
C ASP A 36 -10.28 5.72 -2.47
N GLN A 37 -10.73 4.47 -2.51
CA GLN A 37 -11.42 3.75 -1.43
C GLN A 37 -10.53 2.70 -0.73
N PHE A 38 -9.21 2.78 -0.90
CA PHE A 38 -8.21 1.90 -0.30
C PHE A 38 -7.32 2.66 0.70
N ARG A 39 -6.85 2.04 1.80
CA ARG A 39 -5.90 2.67 2.74
C ARG A 39 -4.83 1.70 3.27
N PHE A 40 -3.64 2.22 3.55
CA PHE A 40 -2.59 1.48 4.27
C PHE A 40 -2.79 1.62 5.79
N HIS A 41 -2.84 0.48 6.49
CA HIS A 41 -2.95 0.40 7.96
C HIS A 41 -1.68 -0.25 8.53
N TRP A 42 -0.66 0.57 8.78
CA TRP A 42 0.61 0.17 9.37
C TRP A 42 0.54 -0.06 10.88
N SER A 43 1.29 -1.06 11.30
CA SER A 43 1.72 -1.33 12.66
C SER A 43 3.18 -1.80 12.63
N ALA A 44 3.80 -1.97 13.80
CA ALA A 44 5.16 -2.50 13.90
C ALA A 44 5.38 -3.23 15.22
N ALA A 45 6.44 -4.03 15.29
CA ALA A 45 6.90 -4.63 16.52
C ALA A 45 7.35 -3.56 17.54
N PRO A 46 7.36 -3.86 18.87
CA PRO A 46 7.78 -2.91 19.89
C PRO A 46 9.17 -2.31 19.61
N SER A 47 9.32 -1.03 19.96
CA SER A 47 10.51 -0.18 19.71
C SER A 47 10.78 0.27 18.27
N ILE A 48 10.04 -0.22 17.27
CA ILE A 48 10.10 0.31 15.90
C ILE A 48 9.18 1.53 15.78
N ASP A 49 9.76 2.73 15.64
CA ASP A 49 9.01 3.92 15.26
C ASP A 49 8.68 3.89 13.76
N LEU A 50 7.43 4.17 13.39
CA LEU A 50 6.97 4.29 12.00
C LEU A 50 7.07 5.71 11.43
N GLY A 51 7.35 6.71 12.27
CA GLY A 51 7.36 8.12 11.92
C GLY A 51 8.71 8.69 11.49
N THR A 52 9.84 8.10 11.88
CA THR A 52 11.18 8.64 11.63
C THR A 52 12.18 7.61 11.09
N GLY A 53 13.30 8.10 10.55
CA GLY A 53 14.44 7.26 10.14
C GLY A 53 14.11 6.26 9.03
N PRO A 54 14.69 5.04 9.06
CA PRO A 54 14.54 4.06 7.97
C PRO A 54 13.08 3.65 7.71
N SER A 55 12.24 3.64 8.74
CA SER A 55 10.82 3.26 8.61
C SER A 55 10.05 4.14 7.63
N VAL A 56 10.40 5.43 7.51
CA VAL A 56 9.75 6.35 6.57
C VAL A 56 10.00 5.94 5.13
N ALA A 57 11.27 5.66 4.79
CA ALA A 57 11.65 5.22 3.46
C ALA A 57 11.15 3.79 3.15
N LEU A 58 11.18 2.89 4.13
CA LEU A 58 10.60 1.55 4.02
C LEU A 58 9.09 1.60 3.73
N ARG A 59 8.34 2.45 4.46
CA ARG A 59 6.92 2.69 4.21
C ARG A 59 6.69 3.24 2.82
N ALA A 60 7.38 4.32 2.45
CA ALA A 60 7.22 4.97 1.16
C ALA A 60 7.51 3.99 -0.01
N TYR A 61 8.51 3.12 0.15
CA TYR A 61 8.83 2.05 -0.79
C TYR A 61 7.72 1.01 -0.91
N VAL A 62 7.28 0.43 0.22
CA VAL A 62 6.23 -0.61 0.23
C VAL A 62 4.91 -0.08 -0.30
N GLU A 63 4.50 1.13 0.11
CA GLU A 63 3.26 1.76 -0.36
C GLU A 63 3.33 2.03 -1.87
N SER A 64 4.43 2.60 -2.38
CA SER A 64 4.67 2.78 -3.82
C SER A 64 4.59 1.47 -4.61
N TYR A 65 5.22 0.41 -4.11
CA TYR A 65 5.23 -0.89 -4.76
C TYR A 65 3.81 -1.49 -4.83
N VAL A 66 3.10 -1.49 -3.71
CA VAL A 66 1.72 -2.00 -3.63
C VAL A 66 0.79 -1.19 -4.53
N LEU A 67 0.92 0.14 -4.57
CA LEU A 67 0.07 1.00 -5.40
C LEU A 67 0.13 0.64 -6.89
N VAL A 68 1.32 0.44 -7.46
CA VAL A 68 1.48 0.00 -8.85
C VAL A 68 0.87 -1.39 -9.06
N GLN A 69 1.10 -2.33 -8.12
CA GLN A 69 0.56 -3.70 -8.19
C GLN A 69 -0.97 -3.76 -8.16
N ILE A 70 -1.64 -2.94 -7.32
CA ILE A 70 -3.11 -3.01 -7.17
C ILE A 70 -3.85 -2.16 -8.21
N SER A 71 -3.29 -1.00 -8.59
CA SER A 71 -3.93 -0.08 -9.54
C SER A 71 -3.61 -0.37 -11.01
N GLY A 72 -2.50 -1.04 -11.31
CA GLY A 72 -1.97 -1.19 -12.66
C GLY A 72 -1.31 0.08 -13.23
N VAL A 73 -1.28 1.19 -12.48
CA VAL A 73 -0.71 2.47 -12.93
C VAL A 73 0.76 2.54 -12.54
N GLU A 74 1.65 2.44 -13.53
CA GLU A 74 3.11 2.48 -13.36
C GLU A 74 3.60 3.74 -12.61
N THR A 75 2.97 4.89 -12.88
CA THR A 75 3.32 6.19 -12.26
C THR A 75 2.75 6.39 -10.84
N ALA A 76 2.21 5.34 -10.19
CA ALA A 76 1.66 5.42 -8.83
C ALA A 76 2.71 5.36 -7.70
N THR A 77 4.01 5.42 -8.04
CA THR A 77 5.11 5.44 -7.06
C THR A 77 5.31 6.82 -6.45
N TYR A 78 5.62 6.93 -5.16
CA TYR A 78 5.77 8.22 -4.46
C TYR A 78 6.98 9.05 -4.96
N PRO A 79 6.97 10.39 -4.79
CA PRO A 79 8.06 11.24 -5.26
C PRO A 79 9.40 10.81 -4.66
N GLY A 80 10.44 10.73 -5.50
CA GLY A 80 11.77 10.23 -5.12
C GLY A 80 11.98 8.73 -5.34
N PHE A 81 10.94 7.93 -5.58
CA PHE A 81 11.05 6.46 -5.73
C PHE A 81 12.11 6.01 -6.75
N ASP A 82 12.13 6.59 -7.96
CA ASP A 82 13.08 6.22 -9.03
C ASP A 82 14.54 6.61 -8.74
N ARG A 83 14.78 7.49 -7.76
CA ARG A 83 16.11 7.80 -7.23
C ARG A 83 16.46 6.87 -6.06
N ALA A 84 15.49 6.63 -5.18
CA ALA A 84 15.65 5.83 -3.98
C ALA A 84 15.67 4.31 -4.25
N THR A 85 15.42 3.85 -5.48
CA THR A 85 15.46 2.43 -5.87
C THR A 85 16.42 2.23 -7.05
N PRO A 86 17.24 1.15 -7.09
CA PRO A 86 17.93 0.75 -8.31
C PRO A 86 16.91 0.30 -9.38
N ALA A 87 17.36 0.20 -10.64
CA ALA A 87 16.57 -0.43 -11.70
C ALA A 87 16.60 -1.96 -11.58
N ASN A 88 15.56 -2.62 -12.08
CA ASN A 88 15.46 -4.09 -12.08
C ASN A 88 16.59 -4.74 -12.91
N VAL A 89 17.13 -5.84 -12.43
CA VAL A 89 18.14 -6.65 -13.14
C VAL A 89 17.53 -7.97 -13.65
N GLY A 90 18.19 -8.63 -14.61
CA GLY A 90 17.69 -9.87 -15.22
C GLY A 90 17.20 -9.74 -16.67
N SER A 91 17.48 -8.61 -17.32
CA SER A 91 17.35 -8.49 -18.79
C SER A 91 18.16 -9.57 -19.52
N PRO A 92 17.74 -10.01 -20.73
CA PRO A 92 18.45 -11.03 -21.50
C PRO A 92 19.93 -10.69 -21.69
N GLY A 93 20.81 -11.47 -21.05
CA GLY A 93 22.25 -11.25 -21.06
C GLY A 93 22.93 -11.20 -19.68
N ASN A 94 22.17 -11.04 -18.58
CA ASN A 94 22.69 -11.32 -17.23
C ASN A 94 22.34 -12.78 -16.83
N PRO A 95 23.33 -13.70 -16.72
CA PRO A 95 23.07 -15.11 -16.43
C PRO A 95 22.81 -15.42 -14.95
N ASP A 96 23.20 -14.52 -14.03
CA ASP A 96 23.04 -14.72 -12.58
C ASP A 96 22.66 -13.38 -11.89
N PRO A 97 21.39 -12.96 -12.00
CA PRO A 97 20.90 -11.79 -11.30
C PRO A 97 20.77 -12.06 -9.80
N LEU A 98 21.16 -11.08 -8.97
CA LEU A 98 20.81 -11.09 -7.54
C LEU A 98 19.28 -11.04 -7.40
N PHE A 99 18.68 -12.07 -6.79
CA PHE A 99 17.22 -12.23 -6.73
C PHE A 99 16.51 -11.01 -6.13
N GLN A 100 17.11 -10.39 -5.10
CA GLN A 100 16.56 -9.20 -4.46
C GLN A 100 16.58 -7.92 -5.32
N LEU A 101 17.15 -7.98 -6.52
CA LEU A 101 17.19 -6.88 -7.50
C LEU A 101 16.36 -7.17 -8.76
N VAL A 102 15.76 -8.36 -8.90
CA VAL A 102 14.96 -8.73 -10.08
C VAL A 102 13.66 -7.92 -10.12
N ASP A 103 12.93 -7.89 -9.00
CA ASP A 103 11.65 -7.15 -8.85
C ASP A 103 11.76 -6.11 -7.72
N VAL A 104 12.78 -5.25 -7.78
CA VAL A 104 13.02 -4.17 -6.79
C VAL A 104 12.21 -2.91 -7.09
N ARG A 105 11.83 -2.68 -8.35
CA ARG A 105 10.74 -1.78 -8.77
C ARG A 105 9.54 -2.61 -9.20
N PRO A 106 8.30 -2.17 -8.89
CA PRO A 106 7.11 -2.85 -9.37
C PRO A 106 6.99 -2.70 -10.89
N SER A 107 6.45 -3.72 -11.55
CA SER A 107 5.77 -3.58 -12.85
C SER A 107 4.26 -3.71 -12.64
N PRO A 108 3.41 -3.04 -13.43
CA PRO A 108 1.98 -3.35 -13.49
C PRO A 108 1.71 -4.85 -13.73
N PRO A 109 0.61 -5.41 -13.21
CA PRO A 109 0.27 -6.82 -13.45
C PRO A 109 0.15 -7.14 -14.94
N THR A 110 0.88 -8.13 -15.42
CA THR A 110 0.87 -8.59 -16.81
C THR A 110 -0.32 -9.53 -17.10
N SER A 111 -1.54 -9.00 -16.92
CA SER A 111 -2.78 -9.76 -17.18
C SER A 111 -3.35 -9.42 -18.56
N ASN A 112 -3.63 -10.48 -19.34
CA ASN A 112 -4.10 -10.37 -20.73
C ASN A 112 -5.63 -10.15 -20.82
N VAL A 113 -6.22 -9.43 -19.86
CA VAL A 113 -7.68 -9.31 -19.71
C VAL A 113 -8.11 -7.86 -19.94
N GLU A 114 -8.93 -7.64 -20.96
CA GLU A 114 -9.36 -6.33 -21.50
C GLU A 114 -10.30 -5.52 -20.57
N HIS A 115 -10.21 -5.74 -19.26
CA HIS A 115 -11.13 -5.22 -18.24
C HIS A 115 -10.43 -4.65 -16.98
N GLU A 116 -9.10 -4.51 -16.97
CA GLU A 116 -8.38 -4.01 -15.78
C GLU A 116 -8.32 -2.47 -15.66
N ASP A 117 -8.30 -1.70 -16.75
CA ASP A 117 -8.16 -0.22 -16.75
C ASP A 117 -9.11 0.53 -15.80
N ASN A 118 -10.34 0.02 -15.67
CA ASN A 118 -11.40 0.61 -14.84
C ASN A 118 -11.56 -0.09 -13.47
N ARG A 119 -10.75 -1.10 -13.13
CA ARG A 119 -10.97 -1.89 -11.91
C ARG A 119 -10.63 -1.06 -10.67
N ARG A 120 -11.63 -0.83 -9.82
CA ARG A 120 -11.44 -0.12 -8.55
C ARG A 120 -10.93 -1.09 -7.48
N VAL A 121 -10.09 -0.56 -6.60
CA VAL A 121 -9.56 -1.23 -5.41
C VAL A 121 -10.04 -0.49 -4.18
N ALA A 122 -10.45 -1.24 -3.17
CA ALA A 122 -11.02 -0.72 -1.94
C ALA A 122 -10.68 -1.56 -0.71
N GLY A 123 -11.00 -1.06 0.48
CA GLY A 123 -10.70 -1.71 1.76
C GLY A 123 -9.40 -1.19 2.36
N TYR A 124 -8.64 -2.06 3.04
CA TYR A 124 -7.37 -1.67 3.65
C TYR A 124 -6.32 -2.78 3.49
N GLN A 125 -5.04 -2.41 3.54
CA GLN A 125 -3.95 -3.36 3.73
C GLN A 125 -3.36 -3.19 5.14
N PRO A 126 -3.66 -4.08 6.09
CA PRO A 126 -2.95 -4.17 7.35
C PRO A 126 -1.52 -4.61 7.05
N THR A 127 -0.57 -3.77 7.44
CA THR A 127 0.86 -3.94 7.13
C THR A 127 1.64 -3.87 8.43
N HIS A 128 2.58 -4.78 8.66
CA HIS A 128 3.31 -4.87 9.94
C HIS A 128 4.81 -4.96 9.71
N VAL A 129 5.60 -4.04 10.28
CA VAL A 129 7.06 -4.18 10.33
C VAL A 129 7.42 -5.09 11.50
N LEU A 130 7.71 -6.36 11.20
CA LEU A 130 8.03 -7.39 12.18
C LEU A 130 9.43 -7.20 12.77
N SER A 131 10.39 -6.80 11.93
CA SER A 131 11.74 -6.41 12.34
C SER A 131 12.31 -5.33 11.42
N LEU A 132 13.24 -4.54 11.95
CA LEU A 132 13.98 -3.50 11.23
C LEU A 132 15.35 -3.35 11.89
N GLU A 133 16.32 -4.15 11.44
CA GLU A 133 17.58 -4.39 12.17
C GLU A 133 18.79 -3.92 11.36
N PRO A 134 19.86 -3.39 12.01
CA PRO A 134 21.10 -3.04 11.32
C PRO A 134 21.76 -4.28 10.69
N HIS A 135 21.99 -4.22 9.37
CA HIS A 135 22.65 -5.25 8.59
C HIS A 135 23.93 -4.67 7.96
N GLY A 136 25.02 -4.70 8.73
CA GLY A 136 26.31 -4.12 8.33
C GLY A 136 26.25 -2.58 8.20
N ALA A 137 26.25 -2.08 6.96
CA ALA A 137 26.11 -0.66 6.63
C ALA A 137 24.67 -0.28 6.19
N SER A 138 23.77 -1.25 6.14
CA SER A 138 22.35 -1.12 5.77
C SER A 138 21.45 -1.45 6.97
N TYR A 139 20.16 -1.41 6.76
CA TYR A 139 19.14 -2.07 7.57
C TYR A 139 18.48 -3.16 6.73
N ARG A 140 18.12 -4.30 7.36
CA ARG A 140 17.25 -5.33 6.79
C ARG A 140 15.94 -5.32 7.56
N ALA A 141 14.83 -5.31 6.83
CA ALA A 141 13.48 -5.20 7.38
C ALA A 141 12.62 -6.37 6.92
N THR A 142 11.83 -6.93 7.83
CA THR A 142 10.81 -7.95 7.51
C THR A 142 9.44 -7.32 7.66
N VAL A 143 8.66 -7.30 6.58
CA VAL A 143 7.35 -6.66 6.49
C VAL A 143 6.28 -7.68 6.11
N CYS A 144 5.23 -7.73 6.91
CA CYS A 144 4.06 -8.56 6.70
C CYS A 144 2.96 -7.74 6.01
N LEU A 145 2.38 -8.24 4.92
CA LEU A 145 1.30 -7.57 4.17
C LEU A 145 0.05 -8.44 4.20
N GLY A 146 -0.98 -8.03 4.92
CA GLY A 146 -2.29 -8.67 4.90
C GLY A 146 -3.05 -8.34 3.62
N LEU A 147 -3.08 -9.27 2.66
CA LEU A 147 -3.74 -9.05 1.37
C LEU A 147 -5.23 -9.42 1.39
N TYR A 148 -5.71 -10.06 2.46
CA TYR A 148 -7.08 -10.56 2.61
C TYR A 148 -8.14 -9.45 2.53
N SER A 149 -7.90 -8.28 3.14
CA SER A 149 -8.82 -7.14 3.21
C SER A 149 -8.66 -6.12 2.07
N VAL A 150 -7.71 -6.35 1.14
CA VAL A 150 -7.56 -5.58 -0.10
C VAL A 150 -8.54 -6.14 -1.13
N TYR A 151 -9.55 -5.37 -1.53
CA TYR A 151 -10.66 -5.83 -2.37
C TYR A 151 -10.64 -5.15 -3.74
N ARG A 152 -11.08 -5.88 -4.78
CA ARG A 152 -11.18 -5.39 -6.16
C ARG A 152 -12.58 -5.62 -6.73
N THR A 153 -13.08 -4.67 -7.53
CA THR A 153 -14.39 -4.79 -8.22
C THR A 153 -14.38 -5.88 -9.30
N VAL A 154 -15.49 -6.58 -9.50
CA VAL A 154 -15.64 -7.66 -10.49
C VAL A 154 -16.98 -7.63 -11.23
N GLY A 155 -16.96 -8.06 -12.49
CA GLY A 155 -18.11 -8.05 -13.40
C GLY A 155 -18.36 -6.68 -14.02
N ASP A 156 -19.12 -6.67 -15.12
CA ASP A 156 -19.37 -5.51 -15.99
C ASP A 156 -19.96 -4.30 -15.24
N THR A 157 -20.76 -4.58 -14.21
CA THR A 157 -21.40 -3.59 -13.33
C THR A 157 -20.49 -3.01 -12.25
N GLN A 158 -19.34 -3.66 -11.96
CA GLN A 158 -18.39 -3.31 -10.89
C GLN A 158 -19.00 -3.12 -9.48
N ASP A 159 -20.21 -3.64 -9.25
CA ASP A 159 -20.98 -3.50 -8.00
C ASP A 159 -20.58 -4.52 -6.93
N ARG A 160 -19.99 -5.65 -7.35
CA ARG A 160 -19.48 -6.71 -6.47
C ARG A 160 -17.97 -6.64 -6.34
N TYR A 161 -17.46 -7.14 -5.21
CA TYR A 161 -16.05 -7.18 -4.86
C TYR A 161 -15.59 -8.60 -4.59
N VAL A 162 -14.29 -8.86 -4.79
CA VAL A 162 -13.56 -10.03 -4.28
C VAL A 162 -12.26 -9.56 -3.62
N SER A 163 -11.69 -10.35 -2.72
CA SER A 163 -10.33 -10.12 -2.22
C SER A 163 -9.30 -10.16 -3.36
N ALA A 164 -8.19 -9.45 -3.23
CA ALA A 164 -7.03 -9.55 -4.11
C ALA A 164 -6.43 -10.96 -4.11
N LEU A 165 -6.63 -11.71 -3.03
CA LEU A 165 -6.27 -13.13 -2.91
C LEU A 165 -7.25 -14.08 -3.62
N ALA A 166 -8.45 -13.62 -4.00
CA ALA A 166 -9.46 -14.47 -4.61
C ALA A 166 -9.37 -14.52 -6.13
N ASP A 167 -9.64 -15.69 -6.70
CA ASP A 167 -9.94 -15.86 -8.12
C ASP A 167 -11.20 -15.01 -8.47
N PRO A 168 -11.12 -14.06 -9.42
CA PRO A 168 -12.23 -13.16 -9.73
C PRO A 168 -13.40 -13.85 -10.44
N ALA A 169 -13.19 -15.03 -11.02
CA ALA A 169 -14.25 -15.81 -11.69
C ALA A 169 -15.03 -16.69 -10.71
N THR A 170 -14.38 -17.26 -9.68
CA THR A 170 -15.03 -18.16 -8.70
C THR A 170 -15.23 -17.57 -7.30
N GLY A 171 -14.58 -16.45 -6.98
CA GLY A 171 -14.56 -15.85 -5.64
C GLY A 171 -13.77 -16.64 -4.59
N ARG A 172 -13.08 -17.73 -4.98
CA ARG A 172 -12.37 -18.60 -4.03
C ARG A 172 -10.98 -18.05 -3.70
N ALA A 173 -10.62 -18.07 -2.42
CA ALA A 173 -9.28 -17.65 -1.99
C ALA A 173 -8.20 -18.55 -2.58
N MET A 174 -7.14 -17.94 -3.09
CA MET A 174 -5.94 -18.58 -3.62
C MET A 174 -4.80 -18.45 -2.61
N TYR A 175 -3.97 -19.49 -2.50
CA TYR A 175 -2.73 -19.50 -1.70
C TYR A 175 -2.87 -19.28 -0.17
N THR A 176 -4.08 -19.20 0.40
CA THR A 176 -4.34 -18.87 1.82
C THR A 176 -4.21 -20.01 2.83
N GLY A 177 -4.31 -21.27 2.39
CA GLY A 177 -4.31 -22.44 3.29
C GLY A 177 -2.98 -22.64 4.05
N SER A 178 -3.01 -23.43 5.12
CA SER A 178 -1.79 -23.73 5.89
C SER A 178 -0.75 -24.47 5.04
N GLY A 179 0.53 -24.15 5.23
CA GLY A 179 1.62 -24.65 4.41
C GLY A 179 1.62 -24.11 2.96
N LYS A 180 1.02 -22.94 2.72
CA LYS A 180 1.11 -22.20 1.45
C LYS A 180 1.90 -20.91 1.64
N ALA A 181 2.44 -20.38 0.54
CA ALA A 181 3.27 -19.17 0.51
C ALA A 181 2.58 -17.89 1.04
N ARG A 182 1.26 -17.91 1.27
CA ARG A 182 0.49 -16.81 1.88
C ARG A 182 -0.46 -17.31 2.97
N GLU A 183 0.05 -18.15 3.88
CA GLU A 183 -0.74 -18.73 4.98
C GLU A 183 -1.54 -17.68 5.75
N GLY A 184 -2.86 -17.89 5.83
CA GLY A 184 -3.81 -16.95 6.46
C GLY A 184 -4.00 -15.63 5.69
N GLY A 185 -3.57 -15.55 4.44
CA GLY A 185 -3.71 -14.38 3.57
C GLY A 185 -2.67 -13.28 3.76
N VAL A 186 -1.48 -13.64 4.27
CA VAL A 186 -0.39 -12.70 4.57
C VAL A 186 0.80 -12.98 3.66
N ASP A 187 1.27 -11.95 2.94
CA ASP A 187 2.52 -11.97 2.18
C ASP A 187 3.68 -11.50 3.09
N VAL A 188 4.90 -11.97 2.85
CA VAL A 188 6.09 -11.53 3.61
C VAL A 188 7.14 -11.00 2.64
N TRP A 189 7.55 -9.75 2.85
CA TRP A 189 8.61 -9.11 2.10
C TRP A 189 9.80 -8.83 3.02
N VAL A 190 11.00 -9.19 2.57
CA VAL A 190 12.26 -8.74 3.16
C VAL A 190 12.82 -7.62 2.28
N VAL A 191 13.19 -6.50 2.89
CA VAL A 191 13.67 -5.29 2.21
C VAL A 191 14.96 -4.82 2.87
N GLU A 192 15.98 -4.48 2.08
CA GLU A 192 17.17 -3.79 2.58
C GLU A 192 17.21 -2.34 2.12
N LEU A 193 17.67 -1.45 3.00
CA LEU A 193 17.81 -0.03 2.74
C LEU A 193 18.99 0.58 3.51
N THR A 194 19.60 1.64 2.98
CA THR A 194 20.71 2.33 3.62
C THR A 194 20.63 3.84 3.41
N ASN A 195 21.24 4.60 4.32
CA ASN A 195 21.56 6.01 4.16
C ASN A 195 23.08 6.26 4.08
N ARG A 196 23.85 5.25 3.64
CA ARG A 196 25.31 5.30 3.49
C ARG A 196 25.77 4.68 2.15
N GLY A 197 26.91 5.15 1.65
CA GLY A 197 27.56 4.60 0.45
C GLY A 197 27.16 5.30 -0.86
N PRO A 198 27.69 4.83 -2.00
CA PRO A 198 27.61 5.55 -3.29
C PRO A 198 26.21 5.54 -3.94
N GLN A 199 25.27 4.75 -3.42
CA GLN A 199 23.87 4.73 -3.86
C GLN A 199 23.05 5.91 -3.31
N VAL A 200 23.60 6.67 -2.37
CA VAL A 200 22.90 7.76 -1.66
C VAL A 200 23.09 9.09 -2.37
N ALA A 201 21.98 9.74 -2.70
CA ALA A 201 21.99 11.11 -3.20
C ALA A 201 22.38 12.09 -2.08
N VAL A 202 23.62 12.58 -2.13
CA VAL A 202 24.22 13.48 -1.12
C VAL A 202 23.44 14.79 -0.93
N GLU A 203 22.66 15.21 -1.94
CA GLU A 203 21.89 16.45 -1.94
C GLU A 203 20.47 16.31 -1.37
N SER A 204 19.98 15.09 -1.10
CA SER A 204 18.65 14.85 -0.52
C SER A 204 18.76 14.65 0.99
N SER A 205 18.33 15.60 1.81
CA SER A 205 18.23 15.39 3.27
C SER A 205 17.09 14.42 3.63
N ALA A 206 17.15 13.81 4.81
CA ALA A 206 15.95 13.20 5.40
C ALA A 206 14.93 14.31 5.78
N PRO A 207 13.63 14.01 5.87
CA PRO A 207 12.63 14.95 6.36
C PRO A 207 12.92 15.41 7.82
N ASP A 208 12.71 16.69 8.12
CA ASP A 208 12.95 17.36 9.41
C ASP A 208 11.82 17.11 10.44
N GLY A 209 11.26 15.90 10.47
CA GLY A 209 10.26 15.52 11.47
C GLY A 209 9.54 14.18 11.26
N PRO A 210 8.60 13.82 12.15
CA PRO A 210 7.82 12.59 12.02
C PRO A 210 6.83 12.64 10.85
N GLN A 211 6.95 11.71 9.91
CA GLN A 211 6.06 11.59 8.76
C GLN A 211 4.76 10.84 9.14
N ILE A 212 3.97 11.48 10.00
CA ILE A 212 2.73 10.95 10.58
C ILE A 212 1.57 11.92 10.32
N GLY A 213 0.44 11.38 9.86
CA GLY A 213 -0.82 12.10 9.66
C GLY A 213 -1.96 11.15 9.32
N THR A 214 -2.87 11.58 8.44
CA THR A 214 -4.05 10.81 7.98
C THR A 214 -4.14 10.66 6.46
N ARG A 215 -3.26 11.33 5.70
CA ARG A 215 -3.34 11.35 4.23
C ARG A 215 -2.93 10.01 3.61
N PRO A 216 -3.58 9.56 2.52
CA PRO A 216 -3.23 8.30 1.85
C PRO A 216 -1.82 8.30 1.25
N ALA A 217 -1.31 9.44 0.75
CA ALA A 217 0.02 9.57 0.15
C ALA A 217 0.76 10.84 0.63
N PRO A 218 2.10 10.90 0.54
CA PRO A 218 2.89 12.11 0.81
C PRO A 218 2.74 13.15 -0.31
N MET A 219 3.02 14.42 -0.01
CA MET A 219 3.04 15.51 -1.01
C MET A 219 4.37 15.69 -1.74
N GLY A 220 5.41 14.98 -1.33
CA GLY A 220 6.77 15.20 -1.80
C GLY A 220 7.66 14.02 -1.42
N ASP A 221 8.96 14.20 -1.63
CA ASP A 221 9.95 13.18 -1.34
C ASP A 221 10.08 12.94 0.17
N VAL A 222 9.84 11.70 0.57
CA VAL A 222 9.96 11.19 1.95
C VAL A 222 11.05 10.12 2.08
N PHE A 223 11.73 9.76 0.97
CA PHE A 223 12.90 8.88 1.00
C PHE A 223 14.14 9.65 1.45
N GLY A 224 14.31 10.89 0.99
CA GLY A 224 15.46 11.72 1.37
C GLY A 224 16.80 11.06 1.03
N ASN A 225 17.68 10.92 2.03
CA ASN A 225 18.98 10.24 1.88
C ASN A 225 18.91 8.70 1.96
N TRP A 226 17.73 8.08 1.99
CA TRP A 226 17.61 6.63 1.98
C TRP A 226 17.51 6.07 0.56
N SER A 227 18.23 4.97 0.33
CA SER A 227 18.16 4.16 -0.89
C SER A 227 17.86 2.70 -0.52
N ILE A 228 16.87 2.11 -1.19
CA ILE A 228 16.55 0.68 -1.15
C ILE A 228 17.66 -0.06 -1.91
N THR A 229 18.16 -1.16 -1.33
CA THR A 229 19.29 -1.95 -1.88
C THR A 229 18.89 -3.38 -2.25
N GLY A 230 17.66 -3.79 -1.92
CA GLY A 230 17.05 -5.01 -2.41
C GLY A 230 15.68 -5.26 -1.80
N ARG A 231 14.88 -6.09 -2.45
CA ARG A 231 13.58 -6.60 -1.95
C ARG A 231 13.35 -8.01 -2.47
N SER A 232 12.89 -8.90 -1.60
CA SER A 232 12.46 -10.26 -1.96
C SER A 232 11.25 -10.69 -1.15
N SER A 233 10.53 -11.70 -1.63
CA SER A 233 9.46 -12.42 -0.92
C SER A 233 9.70 -13.93 -0.91
N GLY A 234 10.97 -14.35 -0.89
CA GLY A 234 11.38 -15.76 -0.85
C GLY A 234 12.88 -15.93 -0.63
N VAL A 235 13.68 -15.71 -1.68
CA VAL A 235 15.12 -15.95 -1.72
C VAL A 235 15.96 -14.68 -1.90
N TRP A 236 17.17 -14.66 -1.35
CA TRP A 236 18.14 -13.56 -1.46
C TRP A 236 19.49 -14.11 -1.95
N GLY A 237 20.29 -13.32 -2.67
CA GLY A 237 21.57 -13.77 -3.23
C GLY A 237 21.49 -14.22 -4.69
N THR A 238 22.36 -15.14 -5.10
CA THR A 238 22.53 -15.64 -6.49
C THR A 238 21.99 -17.05 -6.67
N ILE A 239 21.92 -17.57 -7.91
CA ILE A 239 21.49 -18.95 -8.17
C ILE A 239 22.40 -20.01 -7.53
N GLU A 240 23.69 -19.69 -7.35
CA GLU A 240 24.67 -20.55 -6.68
C GLU A 240 24.72 -20.36 -5.15
N SER A 241 24.10 -19.28 -4.62
CA SER A 241 24.18 -18.91 -3.21
C SER A 241 22.90 -18.19 -2.74
N THR A 242 21.84 -18.98 -2.55
CA THR A 242 20.54 -18.51 -2.07
C THR A 242 20.40 -18.58 -0.54
N GLU A 243 19.91 -17.50 0.06
CA GLU A 243 19.37 -17.45 1.43
C GLU A 243 17.84 -17.49 1.39
N ASP A 244 17.20 -18.44 2.06
CA ASP A 244 15.73 -18.49 2.24
C ASP A 244 15.30 -17.45 3.30
N VAL A 245 15.07 -16.21 2.87
CA VAL A 245 14.73 -15.09 3.76
C VAL A 245 13.27 -15.09 4.24
N VAL A 246 12.38 -15.87 3.61
CA VAL A 246 11.00 -16.08 4.08
C VAL A 246 10.82 -17.53 4.55
N THR A 247 11.16 -17.78 5.82
CA THR A 247 10.99 -19.11 6.44
C THR A 247 9.55 -19.34 6.92
N PRO A 248 9.10 -20.60 7.10
CA PRO A 248 7.77 -20.91 7.64
C PRO A 248 7.49 -20.32 9.04
N GLU A 249 8.53 -20.12 9.86
CA GLU A 249 8.38 -19.48 11.17
C GLU A 249 8.18 -17.95 11.04
N ILE A 250 8.88 -17.29 10.11
CA ILE A 250 8.62 -15.87 9.78
C ILE A 250 7.20 -15.70 9.21
N GLN A 251 6.79 -16.58 8.29
CA GLN A 251 5.42 -16.60 7.75
C GLN A 251 4.37 -16.70 8.87
N LYS A 252 4.59 -17.61 9.83
CA LYS A 252 3.72 -17.79 11.00
C LYS A 252 3.72 -16.60 11.95
N GLN A 253 4.86 -15.97 12.20
CA GLN A 253 4.96 -14.74 13.00
C GLN A 253 4.20 -13.59 12.33
N CYS A 254 4.36 -13.40 11.02
CA CYS A 254 3.58 -12.44 10.24
C CYS A 254 2.07 -12.73 10.25
N ALA A 255 1.68 -14.01 10.18
CA ALA A 255 0.28 -14.43 10.31
C ALA A 255 -0.30 -14.27 11.73
N ALA A 256 0.55 -14.13 12.76
CA ALA A 256 0.16 -13.84 14.14
C ALA A 256 0.18 -12.32 14.47
N ALA A 257 0.93 -11.52 13.71
CA ALA A 257 1.04 -10.07 13.88
C ALA A 257 -0.08 -9.26 13.19
N MET A 258 -0.96 -9.91 12.42
CA MET A 258 -2.14 -9.28 11.81
C MET A 258 -3.21 -8.93 12.87
N PRO A 259 -3.97 -7.83 12.69
CA PRO A 259 -5.03 -7.43 13.62
C PRO A 259 -6.27 -8.35 13.56
N ASP A 260 -6.54 -8.95 12.41
CA ASP A 260 -7.66 -9.87 12.18
C ASP A 260 -7.24 -11.33 12.40
N ASP A 261 -8.07 -12.14 13.08
CA ASP A 261 -7.76 -13.56 13.34
C ASP A 261 -7.86 -14.44 12.08
N ALA A 262 -7.31 -15.66 12.12
CA ALA A 262 -7.21 -16.52 10.94
C ALA A 262 -8.56 -16.85 10.27
N ALA A 263 -9.64 -17.01 11.06
CA ALA A 263 -10.98 -17.29 10.54
C ALA A 263 -11.60 -16.02 9.90
N THR A 264 -11.37 -14.86 10.51
CA THR A 264 -11.77 -13.55 9.99
C THR A 264 -11.06 -13.25 8.67
N ARG A 265 -9.75 -13.51 8.59
CA ARG A 265 -8.96 -13.37 7.35
C ARG A 265 -9.43 -14.33 6.26
N GLU A 266 -9.73 -15.58 6.59
CA GLU A 266 -10.28 -16.55 5.63
C GLU A 266 -11.68 -16.14 5.13
N ALA A 267 -12.53 -15.59 5.99
CA ALA A 267 -13.85 -15.06 5.63
C ALA A 267 -13.79 -13.77 4.81
N MET A 268 -12.77 -12.92 5.00
CA MET A 268 -12.50 -11.78 4.13
C MET A 268 -11.91 -12.20 2.78
N ALA A 269 -11.10 -13.26 2.74
CA ALA A 269 -10.43 -13.73 1.53
C ALA A 269 -11.34 -14.54 0.59
N ASN A 270 -12.47 -15.09 1.08
CA ASN A 270 -13.37 -15.95 0.32
C ASN A 270 -14.75 -15.31 0.07
N GLY A 271 -15.15 -15.30 -1.19
CA GLY A 271 -16.51 -15.03 -1.64
C GLY A 271 -16.62 -13.89 -2.65
N PHE A 272 -17.87 -13.59 -3.00
CA PHE A 272 -18.24 -12.32 -3.63
C PHE A 272 -18.95 -11.47 -2.59
N HIS A 273 -18.50 -10.23 -2.42
CA HIS A 273 -18.96 -9.32 -1.39
C HIS A 273 -19.67 -8.12 -2.01
N GLN A 274 -20.71 -7.62 -1.33
CA GLN A 274 -21.49 -6.45 -1.77
C GLN A 274 -20.84 -5.12 -1.38
N LYS A 275 -19.81 -5.17 -0.52
CA LYS A 275 -19.02 -4.03 -0.02
C LYS A 275 -17.60 -4.50 0.30
N PRO A 276 -16.58 -3.63 0.22
CA PRO A 276 -15.26 -3.88 0.80
C PRO A 276 -15.30 -3.80 2.34
N PRO A 277 -14.24 -4.28 3.03
CA PRO A 277 -14.06 -4.03 4.46
C PRO A 277 -13.99 -2.52 4.74
N PRO A 278 -14.57 -2.02 5.84
CA PRO A 278 -14.45 -0.62 6.22
C PRO A 278 -13.00 -0.30 6.61
N HIS A 279 -12.45 0.79 6.07
CA HIS A 279 -11.06 1.21 6.32
C HIS A 279 -10.97 2.43 7.26
N GLY A 280 -11.65 3.54 6.93
CA GLY A 280 -11.44 4.83 7.61
C GLY A 280 -10.30 5.64 6.97
N ASP A 281 -9.50 6.32 7.78
CA ASP A 281 -8.30 7.03 7.31
C ASP A 281 -7.07 6.10 7.28
N ALA A 282 -5.97 6.53 6.65
CA ALA A 282 -4.72 5.80 6.71
C ALA A 282 -4.12 5.87 8.13
N ILE A 283 -3.55 4.76 8.61
CA ILE A 283 -3.05 4.59 9.98
C ILE A 283 -1.58 4.15 9.91
N PRO A 284 -0.62 4.93 10.46
CA PRO A 284 -0.64 6.37 10.33
C PRO A 284 -0.55 6.74 8.84
N GLY A 285 -1.37 7.68 8.38
CA GLY A 285 -1.20 8.28 7.07
C GLY A 285 0.02 9.22 7.03
N TRP A 286 0.14 9.93 5.92
CA TRP A 286 1.17 10.94 5.70
C TRP A 286 0.75 12.32 6.25
N PRO A 287 1.72 13.18 6.61
CA PRO A 287 1.44 14.52 7.12
C PRO A 287 0.88 15.45 6.02
N ALA A 288 0.25 16.56 6.43
CA ALA A 288 -0.35 17.53 5.51
C ALA A 288 0.68 18.19 4.57
N THR A 289 1.92 18.34 5.04
CA THR A 289 3.12 18.72 4.30
C THR A 289 4.21 17.72 4.69
N VAL A 290 5.16 17.42 3.78
CA VAL A 290 6.44 16.85 4.24
C VAL A 290 7.05 17.84 5.23
N LYS A 291 7.58 17.32 6.33
CA LYS A 291 8.30 18.08 7.35
C LYS A 291 9.67 17.46 7.46
#